data_AF-A0A6J1CWV8-F1
#
_entry.id   AF-A0A6J1CWV8-F1
#
_cell.length_a   1.000
_cell.length_b   1.000
_cell.length_c   1.000
_cell.angle_alpha   90.00
_cell.angle_beta   90.00
_cell.angle_gamma   90.00
#
_symmetry.space_group_name_H-M   'P 1'
#
loop_
_entity.id
_entity.type
_entity.pdbx_description
1 polymer ?
#
loop_
_entity_poly.entity_id
_entity_poly.type
_entity_poly.pdbx_seq_one_letter_code
_entity_poly.pdbx_strand_id
1 'polypeptide(L)'
;MPANGGEKGLKVYDVHEKELVLEPAIKWAGNPNIMVTIKAFGLKATVQLVDLQVFAVPRITLKPLVPSFPCFANISLSLMEKPHVDFGLKVMGADLMSIPGLYWFIQERIKDQVASMYVWPKSLKIQILDAAKAFKKPVGILHVKVLRAMNLRKKDLLGASDPYIKLKLTDDKLPSKRTSVKHKNLNPEWNEEFKLVVRDPQSQVLELHVFDWEQIGKHDKMGMNVVPLKDLPPDELKVLTLELRKKVDPNDVENQKDRGQLVVEVIYKPFKEEEIPKGFDETHMVPKAPEGTPAGGGLLVVIVHGAEDVEGKHHTNPCARIFFRGDKKKTKRIKKNRDPRWEQEFQFLLDEPPKKDKVHIEVVSTSSKIGLLHPKECLGYVDISLSDVVANKRINEKFHLIDSKNGRIHVELQWRTSS
;
A
#
# COMPACT_ATOMS: atom_id res chain seq x y z
N MET A 1 7.58 -49.81 12.68
CA MET A 1 6.68 -48.75 13.19
C MET A 1 6.56 -47.69 12.12
N PRO A 2 5.34 -47.24 11.78
CA PRO A 2 5.03 -46.82 10.41
C PRO A 2 5.71 -45.52 10.03
N ALA A 3 6.28 -45.54 8.82
CA ALA A 3 6.76 -44.39 8.09
C ALA A 3 5.55 -43.54 7.63
N ASN A 4 5.22 -42.49 8.36
CA ASN A 4 4.36 -41.41 7.85
C ASN A 4 5.23 -40.36 7.20
N GLY A 5 5.61 -40.61 5.95
CA GLY A 5 6.10 -39.62 5.00
C GLY A 5 4.95 -38.70 4.56
N GLY A 6 4.41 -37.90 5.48
CA GLY A 6 3.64 -36.72 5.09
C GLY A 6 4.63 -35.66 4.62
N GLU A 7 4.46 -35.15 3.41
CA GLU A 7 5.26 -34.03 2.90
C GLU A 7 5.27 -32.88 3.91
N LYS A 8 6.38 -32.71 4.63
CA LYS A 8 6.60 -31.59 5.55
C LYS A 8 6.94 -30.35 4.71
N GLY A 9 5.95 -29.81 4.02
CA GLY A 9 6.07 -28.63 3.19
C GLY A 9 6.05 -27.31 3.98
N LEU A 10 6.01 -26.20 3.25
CA LEU A 10 5.82 -24.86 3.81
C LEU A 10 4.34 -24.65 4.14
N LYS A 11 4.02 -24.35 5.41
CA LYS A 11 2.70 -23.83 5.77
C LYS A 11 2.73 -22.32 5.71
N VAL A 12 1.74 -21.75 5.03
CA VAL A 12 1.55 -20.30 4.92
C VAL A 12 0.23 -19.95 5.57
N TYR A 13 0.27 -19.03 6.52
CA TYR A 13 -0.92 -18.48 7.15
C TYR A 13 -1.05 -17.01 6.72
N ASP A 14 -2.19 -16.68 6.13
CA ASP A 14 -2.62 -15.30 5.93
C ASP A 14 -3.45 -14.94 7.18
N VAL A 15 -2.84 -14.20 8.09
CA VAL A 15 -3.49 -13.74 9.31
C VAL A 15 -4.14 -12.39 8.99
N HIS A 16 -5.36 -12.15 9.49
CA HIS A 16 -6.19 -10.98 9.20
C HIS A 16 -5.51 -9.60 9.42
N GLU A 17 -4.28 -9.55 9.95
CA GLU A 17 -3.52 -8.38 10.33
C GLU A 17 -2.25 -8.16 9.47
N LYS A 18 -2.35 -7.92 8.16
CA LYS A 18 -1.21 -7.45 7.32
C LYS A 18 0.15 -8.10 7.62
N GLU A 19 0.16 -9.39 7.91
CA GLU A 19 1.34 -10.16 8.28
C GLU A 19 1.34 -11.47 7.50
N LEU A 20 2.51 -11.87 7.01
CA LEU A 20 2.69 -13.16 6.38
C LEU A 20 3.41 -14.07 7.36
N VAL A 21 2.78 -15.18 7.73
CA VAL A 21 3.39 -16.18 8.62
C VAL A 21 3.73 -17.42 7.82
N LEU A 22 4.98 -17.85 7.94
CA LEU A 22 5.57 -18.97 7.23
C LEU A 22 6.15 -19.95 8.25
N GLU A 23 5.78 -21.23 8.14
CA GLU A 23 6.31 -22.29 9.01
C GLU A 23 6.97 -23.40 8.16
N PRO A 24 8.20 -23.17 7.66
CA PRO A 24 8.94 -24.22 6.96
C PRO A 24 9.43 -25.28 7.95
N ALA A 25 9.30 -26.55 7.57
CA ALA A 25 10.01 -27.62 8.27
C ALA A 25 11.47 -27.66 7.79
N ILE A 26 12.39 -27.19 8.63
CA ILE A 26 13.82 -27.19 8.33
C ILE A 26 14.45 -28.48 8.84
N LYS A 27 15.16 -29.17 7.95
CA LYS A 27 16.06 -30.26 8.27
C LYS A 27 17.43 -29.91 7.71
N TRP A 28 18.42 -29.85 8.57
CA TRP A 28 19.80 -29.61 8.20
C TRP A 28 20.65 -30.74 8.77
N ALA A 29 21.51 -31.31 7.94
CA ALA A 29 22.48 -32.32 8.35
C ALA A 29 23.80 -31.97 7.69
N GLY A 30 24.86 -31.91 8.49
CA GLY A 30 26.19 -31.59 8.00
C GLY A 30 27.25 -32.07 8.98
N ASN A 31 28.50 -32.04 8.53
CA ASN A 31 29.64 -32.38 9.38
C ASN A 31 30.46 -31.11 9.66
N PRO A 32 29.97 -30.22 10.54
CA PRO A 32 30.70 -29.00 10.87
C PRO A 32 31.92 -29.35 11.73
N ASN A 33 33.02 -28.62 11.57
CA ASN A 33 34.19 -28.76 12.43
C ASN A 33 34.16 -27.71 13.55
N ILE A 34 33.32 -27.93 14.57
CA ILE A 34 33.21 -27.02 15.72
C ILE A 34 34.09 -27.55 16.85
N MET A 35 35.13 -26.81 17.23
CA MET A 35 36.05 -27.18 18.31
C MET A 35 35.91 -26.24 19.51
N VAL A 36 35.59 -26.80 20.67
CA VAL A 36 35.53 -26.10 21.95
C VAL A 36 36.71 -26.54 22.80
N THR A 37 37.55 -25.59 23.19
CA THR A 37 38.66 -25.86 24.12
C THR A 37 38.27 -25.41 25.51
N ILE A 38 38.24 -26.36 26.46
CA ILE A 38 37.99 -26.10 27.88
C ILE A 38 39.33 -26.13 28.60
N LYS A 39 39.63 -25.07 29.36
CA LYS A 39 40.79 -25.00 30.26
C LYS A 39 40.28 -24.93 31.70
N ALA A 40 40.57 -25.95 32.49
CA ALA A 40 40.19 -26.01 33.90
C ALA A 40 41.25 -26.77 34.70
N PHE A 41 41.58 -26.32 35.91
CA PHE A 41 42.54 -26.97 36.82
C PHE A 41 43.89 -27.36 36.18
N GLY A 42 44.41 -26.53 35.26
CA GLY A 42 45.66 -26.81 34.54
C GLY A 42 45.54 -27.82 33.39
N LEU A 43 44.38 -28.45 33.21
CA LEU A 43 44.10 -29.37 32.10
C LEU A 43 43.46 -28.61 30.92
N LYS A 44 43.87 -29.00 29.70
CA LYS A 44 43.29 -28.52 28.44
C LYS A 44 42.59 -29.68 27.74
N ALA A 45 41.26 -29.65 27.73
CA ALA A 45 40.46 -30.61 26.99
C ALA A 45 39.89 -29.95 25.72
N THR A 46 40.03 -30.63 24.58
CA THR A 46 39.40 -30.19 23.32
C THR A 46 38.23 -31.11 23.03
N VAL A 47 37.04 -30.53 22.92
CA VAL A 47 35.81 -31.20 22.51
C VAL A 47 35.50 -30.75 21.09
N GLN A 48 35.37 -31.70 20.18
CA GLN A 48 34.97 -31.47 18.80
C GLN A 48 33.54 -31.97 18.61
N LEU A 49 32.68 -31.12 18.07
CA LEU A 49 31.34 -31.49 17.64
C LEU A 49 31.39 -31.80 16.14
N VAL A 50 30.85 -32.95 15.76
CA VAL A 50 30.80 -33.51 14.40
C VAL A 50 29.39 -33.99 14.09
N ASP A 51 29.09 -34.30 12.82
CA ASP A 51 27.83 -34.95 12.41
C ASP A 51 26.55 -34.29 12.98
N LEU A 52 26.49 -32.96 12.94
CA LEU A 52 25.38 -32.18 13.46
C LEU A 52 24.14 -32.30 12.57
N GLN A 53 23.03 -32.66 13.17
CA GLN A 53 21.71 -32.69 12.56
C GLN A 53 20.74 -31.83 13.38
N VAL A 54 20.00 -30.97 12.68
CA VAL A 54 19.03 -30.05 13.27
C VAL A 54 17.70 -30.19 12.54
N PHE A 55 16.64 -30.44 13.30
CA PHE A 55 15.28 -30.47 12.82
C PHE A 55 14.48 -29.45 13.61
N ALA A 56 13.93 -28.46 12.92
CA ALA A 56 13.20 -27.37 13.53
C ALA A 56 12.05 -26.92 12.63
N VAL A 57 10.98 -26.42 13.25
CA VAL A 57 9.88 -25.75 12.54
C VAL A 57 9.83 -24.31 13.02
N PRO A 58 10.69 -23.41 12.49
CA PRO A 58 10.61 -22.01 12.83
C PRO A 58 9.34 -21.39 12.25
N ARG A 59 8.71 -20.53 13.03
CA ARG A 59 7.71 -19.56 12.57
C ARG A 59 8.43 -18.27 12.18
N ILE A 60 8.36 -17.96 10.89
CA ILE A 60 8.88 -16.75 10.27
C ILE A 60 7.68 -15.83 10.01
N THR A 61 7.66 -14.66 10.64
CA THR A 61 6.61 -13.66 10.47
C THR A 61 7.17 -12.42 9.77
N LEU A 62 6.57 -12.04 8.64
CA LEU A 62 6.88 -10.81 7.91
C LEU A 62 5.88 -9.73 8.31
N LYS A 63 6.32 -8.69 9.03
CA LYS A 63 5.41 -7.61 9.46
C LYS A 63 6.06 -6.26 9.80
N PRO A 64 5.32 -5.14 9.65
CA PRO A 64 4.11 -5.03 8.85
C PRO A 64 4.41 -5.27 7.37
N LEU A 65 3.43 -5.78 6.61
CA LEU A 65 3.47 -5.74 5.15
C LEU A 65 3.33 -4.28 4.67
N VAL A 66 4.17 -3.87 3.73
CA VAL A 66 4.26 -2.48 3.24
C VAL A 66 4.11 -2.44 1.71
N PRO A 67 3.65 -1.33 1.11
CA PRO A 67 3.36 -1.27 -0.32
C PRO A 67 4.60 -1.06 -1.22
N SER A 68 5.80 -0.97 -0.63
CA SER A 68 7.09 -0.82 -1.31
C SER A 68 7.91 -2.10 -1.19
N PHE A 69 8.63 -2.48 -2.24
CA PHE A 69 9.55 -3.63 -2.20
C PHE A 69 10.55 -3.50 -1.02
N PRO A 70 10.84 -4.58 -0.24
CA PRO A 70 10.48 -5.99 -0.45
C PRO A 70 9.06 -6.40 0.02
N CYS A 71 8.18 -5.43 0.26
CA CYS A 71 6.79 -5.59 0.69
C CYS A 71 6.57 -5.94 2.17
N PHE A 72 7.62 -5.89 2.99
CA PHE A 72 7.55 -6.03 4.45
C PHE A 72 8.65 -5.20 5.13
N ALA A 73 8.43 -4.80 6.38
CA ALA A 73 9.38 -3.99 7.14
C ALA A 73 10.29 -4.80 8.08
N ASN A 74 9.80 -5.89 8.68
CA ASN A 74 10.58 -6.73 9.59
C ASN A 74 10.36 -8.22 9.31
N ILE A 75 11.37 -9.01 9.65
CA ILE A 75 11.30 -10.47 9.76
C ILE A 75 11.40 -10.81 11.25
N SER A 76 10.46 -11.58 11.78
CA SER A 76 10.52 -12.11 13.15
C SER A 76 10.58 -13.62 13.10
N LEU A 77 11.61 -14.22 13.71
CA LEU A 77 11.83 -15.66 13.71
C LEU A 77 11.67 -16.21 15.13
N SER A 78 10.82 -17.22 15.29
CA SER A 78 10.60 -17.93 16.56
C SER A 78 10.51 -19.43 16.31
N LEU A 79 10.76 -20.25 17.31
CA LEU A 79 10.57 -21.69 17.30
C LEU A 79 9.26 -22.01 18.02
N MET A 80 8.40 -22.80 17.38
CA MET A 80 7.12 -23.20 17.99
C MET A 80 7.29 -24.32 19.00
N GLU A 81 8.31 -25.15 18.81
CA GLU A 81 8.64 -26.29 19.65
C GLU A 81 10.15 -26.34 19.87
N LYS A 82 10.60 -27.06 20.91
CA LYS A 82 12.04 -27.29 21.11
C LYS A 82 12.61 -28.00 19.87
N PRO A 83 13.71 -27.50 19.27
CA PRO A 83 14.28 -28.14 18.10
C PRO A 83 14.88 -29.48 18.47
N HIS A 84 14.82 -30.43 17.55
CA HIS A 84 15.55 -31.68 17.68
C HIS A 84 16.97 -31.47 17.16
N VAL A 85 17.95 -31.68 18.03
CA VAL A 85 19.37 -31.53 17.73
C VAL A 85 20.06 -32.84 18.10
N ASP A 86 20.78 -33.38 17.13
CA ASP A 86 21.58 -34.59 17.22
C ASP A 86 22.99 -34.30 16.70
N PHE A 87 24.03 -34.86 17.31
CA PHE A 87 25.41 -34.56 16.94
C PHE A 87 26.36 -35.63 17.48
N GLY A 88 27.48 -35.85 16.80
CA GLY A 88 28.62 -36.58 17.35
C GLY A 88 29.53 -35.68 18.19
N LEU A 89 30.18 -36.26 19.21
CA LEU A 89 31.21 -35.57 19.99
C LEU A 89 32.49 -36.42 20.01
N LYS A 90 33.62 -35.75 19.78
CA LYS A 90 34.95 -36.31 20.00
C LYS A 90 35.66 -35.53 21.08
N VAL A 91 36.24 -36.20 22.07
CA VAL A 91 37.06 -35.57 23.10
C VAL A 91 38.48 -36.02 22.90
N MET A 92 39.38 -35.07 22.66
CA MET A 92 40.80 -35.35 22.39
C MET A 92 41.02 -36.40 21.27
N GLY A 93 40.12 -36.45 20.28
CA GLY A 93 40.17 -37.39 19.17
C GLY A 93 39.51 -38.75 19.42
N ALA A 94 39.10 -39.06 20.65
CA ALA A 94 38.33 -40.27 20.99
C ALA A 94 36.82 -40.01 20.91
N ASP A 95 36.05 -41.03 20.50
CA ASP A 95 34.59 -40.95 20.43
C ASP A 95 33.97 -40.95 21.84
N LEU A 96 33.18 -39.92 22.13
CA LEU A 96 32.57 -39.70 23.44
C LEU A 96 31.35 -40.58 23.70
N MET A 97 30.86 -41.36 22.72
CA MET A 97 29.79 -42.35 22.93
C MET A 97 30.13 -43.41 23.99
N SER A 98 31.40 -43.47 24.40
CA SER A 98 31.93 -44.35 25.43
C SER A 98 31.76 -43.86 26.87
N ILE A 99 31.34 -42.60 27.10
CA ILE A 99 31.15 -42.04 28.46
C ILE A 99 29.65 -41.93 28.80
N PRO A 100 29.11 -42.83 29.66
CA PRO A 100 27.71 -42.80 30.06
C PRO A 100 27.32 -41.47 30.69
N GLY A 101 26.18 -40.90 30.29
CA GLY A 101 25.58 -39.71 30.90
C GLY A 101 26.11 -38.35 30.40
N LEU A 102 27.36 -38.25 29.94
CA LEU A 102 27.94 -36.98 29.47
C LEU A 102 27.29 -36.51 28.16
N TYR A 103 27.02 -37.44 27.24
CA TYR A 103 26.31 -37.16 25.98
C TYR A 103 24.92 -36.55 26.24
N TRP A 104 24.12 -37.22 27.08
CA TRP A 104 22.80 -36.77 27.50
C TRP A 104 22.84 -35.38 28.13
N PHE A 105 23.79 -35.13 29.03
CA PHE A 105 23.94 -33.84 29.70
C PHE A 105 24.20 -32.69 28.70
N ILE A 106 25.12 -32.88 27.76
CA ILE A 106 25.44 -31.85 26.75
C ILE A 106 24.24 -31.63 25.82
N GLN A 107 23.57 -32.70 25.41
CA GLN A 107 22.40 -32.62 24.52
C GLN A 107 21.24 -31.85 25.18
N GLU A 108 20.90 -32.15 26.44
CA GLU A 108 19.90 -31.40 27.22
C GLU A 108 20.28 -29.92 27.35
N ARG A 109 21.54 -29.61 27.67
CA ARG A 109 22.01 -28.23 27.81
C ARG A 109 21.91 -27.43 26.51
N ILE A 110 22.28 -28.02 25.38
CA ILE A 110 22.17 -27.37 24.07
C ILE A 110 20.70 -27.15 23.71
N LYS A 111 19.85 -28.16 23.89
CA LYS A 111 18.41 -28.06 23.66
C LYS A 111 17.78 -26.95 24.50
N ASP A 112 18.11 -26.88 25.78
CA ASP A 112 17.57 -25.87 26.68
C ASP A 112 18.07 -24.47 26.37
N GLN A 113 19.36 -24.31 26.02
CA GLN A 113 19.89 -23.00 25.61
C GLN A 113 19.22 -22.50 24.34
N VAL A 114 19.14 -23.32 23.28
CA VAL A 114 18.49 -22.93 22.03
C VAL A 114 17.00 -22.67 22.24
N ALA A 115 16.33 -23.50 23.05
CA ALA A 115 14.93 -23.30 23.41
C ALA A 115 14.72 -21.97 24.15
N SER A 116 15.59 -21.66 25.11
CA SER A 116 15.49 -20.45 25.94
C SER A 116 15.71 -19.15 25.16
N MET A 117 16.33 -19.21 23.97
CA MET A 117 16.59 -18.03 23.14
C MET A 117 15.48 -17.77 22.14
N TYR A 118 14.91 -18.82 21.54
CA TYR A 118 14.08 -18.68 20.34
C TYR A 118 12.72 -19.36 20.41
N VAL A 119 12.41 -20.14 21.45
CA VAL A 119 11.05 -20.67 21.62
C VAL A 119 10.10 -19.53 21.99
N TRP A 120 8.93 -19.51 21.35
CA TRP A 120 7.88 -18.54 21.60
C TRP A 120 7.64 -18.37 23.13
N PRO A 121 7.48 -17.13 23.64
CA PRO A 121 7.25 -15.86 22.93
C PRO A 121 8.52 -15.13 22.47
N LYS A 122 9.71 -15.70 22.71
CA LYS A 122 10.97 -15.07 22.29
C LYS A 122 11.13 -15.19 20.78
N SER A 123 11.60 -14.11 20.16
CA SER A 123 11.82 -14.07 18.72
C SER A 123 13.05 -13.23 18.37
N LEU A 124 13.73 -13.65 17.31
CA LEU A 124 14.76 -12.87 16.65
C LEU A 124 14.07 -11.91 15.67
N LYS A 125 14.10 -10.62 15.96
CA LYS A 125 13.54 -9.58 15.08
C LYS A 125 14.65 -8.92 14.27
N ILE A 126 14.50 -8.94 12.95
CA ILE A 126 15.41 -8.33 12.00
C ILE A 126 14.65 -7.24 11.26
N GLN A 127 15.08 -6.00 11.40
CA GLN A 127 14.51 -4.87 10.66
C GLN A 127 15.13 -4.82 9.26
N ILE A 128 14.27 -4.81 8.25
CA ILE A 128 14.66 -4.78 6.82
C ILE A 128 14.41 -3.39 6.23
N LEU A 129 13.28 -2.77 6.58
CA LEU A 129 12.90 -1.45 6.11
C LEU A 129 12.31 -0.64 7.25
N ASP A 130 12.49 0.67 7.21
CA ASP A 130 11.73 1.59 8.05
C ASP A 130 10.27 1.67 7.55
N ALA A 131 9.34 1.09 8.31
CA ALA A 131 7.92 1.06 7.97
C ALA A 131 7.36 2.48 7.76
N ALA A 132 7.81 3.48 8.51
CA ALA A 132 7.32 4.85 8.39
C ALA A 132 7.70 5.48 7.04
N LYS A 133 8.87 5.13 6.49
CA LYS A 133 9.29 5.55 5.14
C LYS A 133 8.62 4.73 4.04
N ALA A 134 8.34 3.46 4.31
CA ALA A 134 7.71 2.54 3.37
C ALA A 134 6.25 2.91 3.07
N PHE A 135 5.52 3.34 4.09
CA PHE A 135 4.22 4.00 3.94
C PHE A 135 4.47 5.49 3.74
N LYS A 136 4.74 5.96 2.52
CA LYS A 136 4.89 7.41 2.25
C LYS A 136 3.59 8.13 2.68
N LYS A 137 3.58 8.66 3.90
CA LYS A 137 2.41 9.33 4.49
C LYS A 137 2.14 10.62 3.71
N PRO A 138 0.88 11.07 3.65
CA PRO A 138 0.60 12.45 3.24
C PRO A 138 1.40 13.43 4.10
N VAL A 139 2.14 14.34 3.46
CA VAL A 139 2.94 15.39 4.11
C VAL A 139 2.48 16.79 3.71
N GLY A 140 1.44 16.91 2.89
CA GLY A 140 0.84 18.18 2.52
C GLY A 140 -0.20 18.07 1.42
N ILE A 141 -0.78 19.21 1.05
CA ILE A 141 -1.71 19.35 -0.07
C ILE A 141 -1.14 20.36 -1.07
N LEU A 142 -1.12 19.96 -2.34
CA LEU A 142 -0.89 20.87 -3.45
C LEU A 142 -2.25 21.33 -3.98
N HIS A 143 -2.53 22.62 -3.84
CA HIS A 143 -3.65 23.27 -4.50
C HIS A 143 -3.20 23.72 -5.88
N VAL A 144 -3.99 23.40 -6.91
CA VAL A 144 -3.73 23.77 -8.29
C VAL A 144 -4.99 24.41 -8.85
N LYS A 145 -4.90 25.68 -9.24
CA LYS A 145 -5.94 26.37 -10.00
C LYS A 145 -5.52 26.44 -11.46
N VAL A 146 -6.26 25.77 -12.31
CA VAL A 146 -6.07 25.87 -13.76
C VAL A 146 -6.84 27.08 -14.25
N LEU A 147 -6.12 28.16 -14.58
CA LEU A 147 -6.72 29.41 -15.03
C LEU A 147 -7.13 29.31 -16.49
N ARG A 148 -6.15 29.25 -17.40
CA ARG A 148 -6.36 29.35 -18.84
C ARG A 148 -5.20 28.80 -19.65
N ALA A 149 -5.44 28.51 -20.92
CA ALA A 149 -4.38 28.30 -21.91
C ALA A 149 -4.43 29.37 -22.98
N MET A 150 -3.31 29.59 -23.67
CA MET A 150 -3.19 30.57 -24.75
C MET A 150 -2.50 29.95 -25.95
N ASN A 151 -2.93 30.34 -27.14
CA ASN A 151 -2.29 29.98 -28.41
C ASN A 151 -2.09 28.45 -28.57
N LEU A 152 -3.05 27.65 -28.12
CA LEU A 152 -2.98 26.21 -28.29
C LEU A 152 -2.85 25.87 -29.77
N ARG A 153 -2.00 24.89 -30.08
CA ARG A 153 -1.77 24.48 -31.47
C ARG A 153 -3.02 23.86 -32.10
N LYS A 154 -3.43 24.38 -33.26
CA LYS A 154 -4.45 23.75 -34.12
C LYS A 154 -3.97 22.43 -34.70
N LYS A 155 -4.89 21.47 -34.77
CA LYS A 155 -4.68 20.18 -35.44
C LYS A 155 -4.77 20.31 -36.97
N ASP A 156 -5.81 21.00 -37.48
CA ASP A 156 -6.09 21.11 -38.92
C ASP A 156 -6.38 22.56 -39.36
N LEU A 157 -6.10 22.87 -40.64
CA LEU A 157 -6.43 24.18 -41.26
C LEU A 157 -7.92 24.56 -41.16
N LEU A 158 -8.80 23.56 -40.98
CA LEU A 158 -10.27 23.71 -40.90
C LEU A 158 -10.86 23.29 -39.54
N GLY A 159 -10.04 22.80 -38.60
CA GLY A 159 -10.51 22.16 -37.36
C GLY A 159 -10.52 23.10 -36.14
N ALA A 160 -11.55 22.96 -35.32
CA ALA A 160 -11.66 23.62 -34.03
C ALA A 160 -11.32 22.61 -32.91
N SER A 161 -10.43 22.97 -32.00
CA SER A 161 -10.02 22.11 -30.88
C SER A 161 -10.91 22.32 -29.65
N ASP A 162 -11.17 21.23 -28.95
CA ASP A 162 -11.96 21.12 -27.73
C ASP A 162 -11.05 20.79 -26.53
N PRO A 163 -10.20 21.72 -26.06
CA PRO A 163 -9.19 21.40 -25.06
C PRO A 163 -9.74 21.13 -23.67
N TYR A 164 -9.05 20.23 -22.96
CA TYR A 164 -9.13 20.03 -21.52
C TYR A 164 -7.79 19.59 -20.95
N ILE A 165 -7.60 19.72 -19.64
CA ILE A 165 -6.35 19.39 -18.96
C ILE A 165 -6.53 18.19 -18.05
N LYS A 166 -5.59 17.24 -18.11
CA LYS A 166 -5.42 16.20 -17.09
C LYS A 166 -4.25 16.54 -16.19
N LEU A 167 -4.44 16.42 -14.89
CA LEU A 167 -3.42 16.69 -13.89
C LEU A 167 -3.28 15.56 -12.86
N LYS A 168 -2.03 15.28 -12.45
CA LYS A 168 -1.67 14.29 -11.41
C LYS A 168 -0.28 14.58 -10.84
N LEU A 169 0.03 14.00 -9.68
CA LEU A 169 1.41 13.92 -9.18
C LEU A 169 2.10 12.66 -9.68
N THR A 170 3.42 12.69 -9.87
CA THR A 170 4.23 11.48 -10.08
C THR A 170 4.11 10.53 -8.90
N ASP A 171 4.17 9.23 -9.20
CA ASP A 171 4.00 8.14 -8.22
C ASP A 171 2.64 8.11 -7.49
N ASP A 172 1.69 8.95 -7.91
CA ASP A 172 0.34 8.91 -7.37
C ASP A 172 -0.42 7.72 -7.97
N LYS A 173 -0.78 6.76 -7.12
CA LYS A 173 -1.64 5.62 -7.51
C LYS A 173 -3.10 6.04 -7.72
N LEU A 174 -3.45 7.29 -7.38
CA LEU A 174 -4.76 7.87 -7.59
C LEU A 174 -5.02 8.21 -9.06
N PRO A 175 -6.28 8.14 -9.52
CA PRO A 175 -6.64 8.56 -10.88
C PRO A 175 -6.36 10.05 -11.08
N SER A 176 -5.93 10.42 -12.29
CA SER A 176 -5.74 11.82 -12.66
C SER A 176 -7.05 12.60 -12.60
N LYS A 177 -6.95 13.86 -12.16
CA LYS A 177 -8.06 14.82 -12.21
C LYS A 177 -8.07 15.49 -13.58
N ARG A 178 -9.21 16.05 -13.98
CA ARG A 178 -9.32 16.78 -15.25
C ARG A 178 -10.26 17.97 -15.15
N THR A 179 -10.01 18.97 -15.99
CA THR A 179 -10.91 20.11 -16.17
C THR A 179 -12.12 19.75 -17.01
N SER A 180 -13.10 20.67 -17.08
CA SER A 180 -14.11 20.69 -18.13
C SER A 180 -13.48 20.82 -19.53
N VAL A 181 -14.23 20.37 -20.54
CA VAL A 181 -13.87 20.53 -21.95
C VAL A 181 -14.39 21.88 -22.43
N LYS A 182 -13.55 22.66 -23.10
CA LYS A 182 -13.94 23.95 -23.69
C LYS A 182 -14.00 23.79 -25.19
N HIS A 183 -15.19 23.89 -25.77
CA HIS A 183 -15.37 23.60 -27.18
C HIS A 183 -14.84 24.72 -28.09
N LYS A 184 -14.19 24.32 -29.18
CA LYS A 184 -13.73 25.18 -30.28
C LYS A 184 -12.93 26.40 -29.83
N ASN A 185 -12.07 26.24 -28.82
CA ASN A 185 -11.37 27.36 -28.20
C ASN A 185 -9.89 27.05 -27.98
N LEU A 186 -9.01 27.83 -28.60
CA LEU A 186 -7.54 27.70 -28.43
C LEU A 186 -6.96 28.61 -27.34
N ASN A 187 -7.81 29.46 -26.77
CA ASN A 187 -7.53 30.31 -25.62
C ASN A 187 -8.56 30.03 -24.51
N PRO A 188 -8.71 28.77 -24.07
CA PRO A 188 -9.72 28.39 -23.08
C PRO A 188 -9.44 28.98 -21.71
N GLU A 189 -10.49 29.40 -21.01
CA GLU A 189 -10.47 29.74 -19.59
C GLU A 189 -11.31 28.73 -18.80
N TRP A 190 -10.68 28.06 -17.83
CA TRP A 190 -11.32 27.07 -16.97
C TRP A 190 -11.63 27.65 -15.60
N ASN A 191 -10.66 28.30 -14.96
CA ASN A 191 -10.75 28.78 -13.58
C ASN A 191 -11.18 27.67 -12.60
N GLU A 192 -10.65 26.46 -12.78
CA GLU A 192 -11.02 25.27 -12.00
C GLU A 192 -9.92 24.90 -10.99
N GLU A 193 -10.33 24.55 -9.77
CA GLU A 193 -9.42 24.26 -8.65
C GLU A 193 -9.38 22.77 -8.30
N PHE A 194 -8.19 22.29 -7.98
CA PHE A 194 -7.92 20.91 -7.64
C PHE A 194 -7.00 20.81 -6.43
N LYS A 195 -7.27 19.82 -5.56
CA LYS A 195 -6.40 19.45 -4.45
C LYS A 195 -5.75 18.09 -4.72
N LEU A 196 -4.42 18.02 -4.60
CA LEU A 196 -3.61 16.81 -4.77
C LEU A 196 -2.83 16.50 -3.49
N VAL A 197 -2.79 15.23 -3.09
CA VAL A 197 -2.14 14.81 -1.84
C VAL A 197 -0.64 14.58 -2.09
N VAL A 198 0.19 15.37 -1.43
CA VAL A 198 1.66 15.28 -1.50
C VAL A 198 2.14 14.30 -0.45
N ARG A 199 3.03 13.38 -0.85
CA ARG A 199 3.66 12.37 0.01
C ARG A 199 5.17 12.52 0.09
N ASP A 200 5.77 13.14 -0.93
CA ASP A 200 7.21 13.34 -1.03
C ASP A 200 7.50 14.56 -1.92
N PRO A 201 7.51 15.78 -1.37
CA PRO A 201 7.70 17.01 -2.15
C PRO A 201 9.07 17.09 -2.84
N GLN A 202 10.07 16.34 -2.35
CA GLN A 202 11.42 16.35 -2.91
C GLN A 202 11.50 15.61 -4.25
N SER A 203 10.73 14.52 -4.40
CA SER A 203 10.73 13.70 -5.62
C SER A 203 9.49 13.88 -6.50
N GLN A 204 8.37 14.33 -5.93
CA GLN A 204 7.12 14.44 -6.67
C GLN A 204 7.10 15.66 -7.61
N VAL A 205 6.38 15.49 -8.71
CA VAL A 205 6.24 16.45 -9.79
C VAL A 205 4.77 16.50 -10.20
N LEU A 206 4.22 17.69 -10.35
CA LEU A 206 2.90 17.92 -10.94
C LEU A 206 2.98 17.78 -12.46
N GLU A 207 2.32 16.79 -13.02
CA GLU A 207 2.17 16.61 -14.47
C GLU A 207 0.88 17.27 -14.95
N LEU A 208 1.00 18.15 -15.96
CA LEU A 208 -0.12 18.84 -16.62
C LEU A 208 -0.13 18.45 -18.09
N HIS A 209 -1.19 17.78 -18.54
CA HIS A 209 -1.34 17.33 -19.92
C HIS A 209 -2.56 17.97 -20.57
N VAL A 210 -2.34 18.68 -21.67
CA VAL A 210 -3.42 19.27 -22.48
C VAL A 210 -3.81 18.27 -23.56
N PHE A 211 -5.11 17.99 -23.64
CA PHE A 211 -5.69 17.09 -24.63
C PHE A 211 -6.78 17.81 -25.41
N ASP A 212 -6.90 17.49 -26.69
CA ASP A 212 -8.03 17.79 -27.54
C ASP A 212 -9.08 16.69 -27.37
N TRP A 213 -10.30 17.06 -26.99
CA TRP A 213 -11.38 16.10 -26.83
C TRP A 213 -11.97 15.72 -28.19
N GLU A 214 -12.12 14.42 -28.42
CA GLU A 214 -12.66 13.87 -29.67
C GLU A 214 -13.90 13.04 -29.35
N GLN A 215 -14.98 13.21 -30.13
CA GLN A 215 -16.22 12.43 -29.94
C GLN A 215 -16.00 10.93 -30.15
N ILE A 216 -15.10 10.58 -31.07
CA ILE A 216 -14.83 9.19 -31.49
C ILE A 216 -13.32 8.97 -31.50
N GLY A 217 -12.84 7.95 -30.79
CA GLY A 217 -11.44 7.54 -30.81
C GLY A 217 -10.60 8.04 -29.62
N LYS A 218 -9.28 8.11 -29.82
CA LYS A 218 -8.35 8.60 -28.79
C LYS A 218 -8.28 10.12 -28.84
N HIS A 219 -8.30 10.73 -27.67
CA HIS A 219 -8.12 12.17 -27.50
C HIS A 219 -6.66 12.51 -27.79
N ASP A 220 -6.43 13.57 -28.55
CA ASP A 220 -5.09 13.92 -29.01
C ASP A 220 -4.34 14.75 -27.99
N LYS A 221 -3.07 14.41 -27.75
CA LYS A 221 -2.23 15.17 -26.82
C LYS A 221 -1.70 16.41 -27.53
N MET A 222 -2.16 17.59 -27.10
CA MET A 222 -1.74 18.88 -27.66
C MET A 222 -0.38 19.31 -27.10
N GLY A 223 -0.16 19.06 -25.81
CA GLY A 223 1.10 19.38 -25.13
C GLY A 223 1.08 18.96 -23.67
N MET A 224 2.20 19.17 -22.99
CA MET A 224 2.30 19.00 -21.54
C MET A 224 3.38 19.90 -20.95
N ASN A 225 3.31 20.08 -19.63
CA ASN A 225 4.42 20.60 -18.85
C ASN A 225 4.42 19.92 -17.47
N VAL A 226 5.50 20.09 -16.72
CA VAL A 226 5.68 19.54 -15.39
C VAL A 226 6.17 20.62 -14.43
N VAL A 227 5.68 20.59 -13.19
CA VAL A 227 6.12 21.50 -12.13
C VAL A 227 6.70 20.67 -10.99
N PRO A 228 8.03 20.67 -10.77
CA PRO A 228 8.63 19.98 -9.64
C PRO A 228 8.18 20.60 -8.32
N LEU A 229 7.72 19.79 -7.37
CA LEU A 229 7.21 20.32 -6.09
C LEU A 229 8.32 20.90 -5.23
N LYS A 230 9.56 20.39 -5.36
CA LYS A 230 10.75 20.92 -4.68
C LYS A 230 11.04 22.40 -5.00
N ASP A 231 10.54 22.91 -6.13
CA ASP A 231 10.73 24.31 -6.56
C ASP A 231 9.60 25.24 -6.04
N LEU A 232 8.61 24.66 -5.35
CA LEU A 232 7.50 25.37 -4.73
C LEU A 232 7.80 25.61 -3.24
N PRO A 233 8.01 26.86 -2.81
CA PRO A 233 8.11 27.18 -1.40
C PRO A 233 6.76 26.91 -0.69
N PRO A 234 6.80 26.41 0.55
CA PRO A 234 5.62 26.26 1.39
C PRO A 234 4.79 27.53 1.54
N ASP A 235 3.48 27.39 1.48
CA ASP A 235 2.47 28.42 1.74
C ASP A 235 2.54 29.68 0.85
N GLU A 236 3.34 29.63 -0.21
CA GLU A 236 3.45 30.70 -1.19
C GLU A 236 2.61 30.38 -2.43
N LEU A 237 1.73 31.31 -2.81
CA LEU A 237 0.98 31.23 -4.06
C LEU A 237 1.90 31.63 -5.22
N LYS A 238 2.15 30.69 -6.13
CA LYS A 238 2.87 30.94 -7.38
C LYS A 238 1.93 30.90 -8.58
N VAL A 239 1.92 31.97 -9.36
CA VAL A 239 1.28 32.01 -10.69
C VAL A 239 2.35 31.66 -11.73
N LEU A 240 2.14 30.54 -12.43
CA LEU A 240 3.10 29.99 -13.40
C LEU A 240 2.52 30.04 -14.81
N THR A 241 3.28 30.61 -15.74
CA THR A 241 3.04 30.49 -17.18
C THR A 241 3.96 29.43 -17.75
N LEU A 242 3.39 28.32 -18.20
CA LEU A 242 4.09 27.11 -18.62
C LEU A 242 4.03 26.94 -20.13
N GLU A 243 5.18 26.90 -20.78
CA GLU A 243 5.30 26.60 -22.22
C GLU A 243 4.98 25.13 -22.50
N LEU A 244 3.98 24.84 -23.34
CA LEU A 244 3.60 23.44 -23.60
C LEU A 244 4.63 22.75 -24.49
N ARG A 245 4.99 21.52 -24.11
CA ARG A 245 6.00 20.69 -24.78
C ARG A 245 5.42 19.37 -25.23
N LYS A 246 6.09 18.66 -26.15
CA LYS A 246 5.64 17.33 -26.61
C LYS A 246 5.98 16.26 -25.57
N LYS A 247 7.21 16.30 -25.05
CA LYS A 247 7.76 15.36 -24.06
C LYS A 247 8.31 16.11 -22.84
N VAL A 248 8.54 15.35 -21.77
CA VAL A 248 9.07 15.86 -20.49
C VAL A 248 10.55 16.24 -20.61
N ASP A 249 11.33 15.50 -21.40
CA ASP A 249 12.76 15.76 -21.62
C ASP A 249 12.97 17.17 -22.20
N PRO A 250 13.62 18.10 -21.48
CA PRO A 250 13.86 19.46 -21.95
C PRO A 250 14.66 19.54 -23.25
N ASN A 251 15.53 18.55 -23.52
CA ASN A 251 16.47 18.57 -24.64
C ASN A 251 15.92 17.89 -25.91
N ASP A 252 14.67 17.43 -25.89
CA ASP A 252 14.06 16.80 -27.06
C ASP A 252 13.86 17.82 -28.18
N VAL A 253 14.42 17.54 -29.36
CA VAL A 253 14.34 18.38 -30.57
C VAL A 253 12.87 18.67 -30.95
N GLU A 254 11.94 17.76 -30.64
CA GLU A 254 10.52 17.94 -30.94
C GLU A 254 9.82 19.00 -30.05
N ASN A 255 10.47 19.47 -28.98
CA ASN A 255 9.97 20.54 -28.13
C ASN A 255 10.21 21.95 -28.70
N GLN A 256 10.95 22.09 -29.81
CA GLN A 256 11.15 23.38 -30.48
C GLN A 256 9.89 23.95 -31.15
N LYS A 257 8.86 23.11 -31.36
CA LYS A 257 7.59 23.54 -31.95
C LYS A 257 6.70 24.19 -30.89
N ASP A 258 6.25 25.40 -31.15
CA ASP A 258 5.24 26.09 -30.32
C ASP A 258 3.94 25.26 -30.23
N ARG A 259 3.45 25.12 -29.00
CA ARG A 259 2.23 24.37 -28.65
C ARG A 259 1.28 25.20 -27.77
N GLY A 260 1.59 26.46 -27.55
CA GLY A 260 0.87 27.35 -26.66
C GLY A 260 1.35 27.30 -25.22
N GLN A 261 0.70 28.11 -24.40
CA GLN A 261 1.04 28.34 -23.00
C GLN A 261 -0.11 27.92 -22.09
N LEU A 262 0.21 27.51 -20.88
CA LEU A 262 -0.74 27.18 -19.83
C LEU A 262 -0.46 28.02 -18.59
N VAL A 263 -1.46 28.73 -18.09
CA VAL A 263 -1.37 29.51 -16.85
C VAL A 263 -2.05 28.76 -15.71
N VAL A 264 -1.32 28.52 -14.63
CA VAL A 264 -1.81 27.87 -13.41
C VAL A 264 -1.39 28.65 -12.17
N GLU A 265 -2.22 28.62 -11.14
CA GLU A 265 -1.82 29.01 -9.79
C GLU A 265 -1.57 27.76 -8.98
N VAL A 266 -0.47 27.72 -8.24
CA VAL A 266 -0.11 26.61 -7.37
C VAL A 266 0.30 27.12 -6.00
N ILE A 267 -0.14 26.41 -4.97
CA ILE A 267 0.31 26.62 -3.59
C ILE A 267 0.48 25.27 -2.92
N TYR A 268 1.69 25.01 -2.41
CA TYR A 268 2.00 23.83 -1.63
C TYR A 268 1.84 24.14 -0.15
N LYS A 269 0.95 23.42 0.53
CA LYS A 269 0.74 23.56 1.97
C LYS A 269 1.25 22.31 2.68
N PRO A 270 2.44 22.34 3.33
CA PRO A 270 2.91 21.22 4.13
C PRO A 270 2.01 21.04 5.36
N PHE A 271 1.92 19.80 5.85
CA PHE A 271 1.30 19.54 7.16
C PHE A 271 2.30 19.87 8.27
N LYS A 272 1.82 20.45 9.37
CA LYS A 272 2.65 20.72 10.55
C LYS A 272 3.09 19.40 11.19
N GLU A 273 4.25 19.34 11.86
CA GLU A 273 4.78 18.10 12.48
C GLU A 273 3.80 17.45 13.49
N GLU A 274 2.92 18.25 14.09
CA GLU A 274 1.86 17.80 15.00
C GLU A 274 0.68 17.13 14.27
N GLU A 275 0.55 17.37 12.96
CA GLU A 275 -0.46 16.81 12.06
C GLU A 275 0.08 15.61 11.25
N ILE A 276 1.40 15.45 11.19
CA ILE A 276 2.05 14.26 10.63
C ILE A 276 1.79 13.11 11.60
N PRO A 277 1.06 12.05 11.21
CA PRO A 277 0.87 10.91 12.10
C PRO A 277 2.26 10.38 12.46
N LYS A 278 2.63 10.40 13.74
CA LYS A 278 3.79 9.65 14.24
C LYS A 278 3.61 8.18 13.86
N GLY A 279 4.70 7.41 13.84
CA GLY A 279 4.81 6.06 13.26
C GLY A 279 3.65 5.10 13.55
N PHE A 280 3.64 3.96 12.87
CA PHE A 280 2.80 2.81 13.23
C PHE A 280 3.11 2.43 14.69
N ASP A 281 2.44 3.09 15.62
CA ASP A 281 2.36 2.70 17.01
C ASP A 281 0.88 2.48 17.27
N GLU A 282 0.58 1.27 17.69
CA GLU A 282 -0.73 0.81 18.07
C GLU A 282 -1.24 1.66 19.22
N THR A 283 -2.01 2.69 18.94
CA THR A 283 -3.05 3.17 19.85
C THR A 283 -4.05 3.98 19.04
N HIS A 284 -5.32 3.55 19.13
CA HIS A 284 -6.64 4.15 18.91
C HIS A 284 -6.84 5.65 18.55
N MET A 285 -5.83 6.44 18.21
CA MET A 285 -5.97 7.84 17.85
C MET A 285 -6.15 7.98 16.34
N VAL A 286 -7.39 8.28 15.95
CA VAL A 286 -7.72 8.73 14.59
C VAL A 286 -6.97 10.04 14.35
N PRO A 287 -6.19 10.18 13.25
CA PRO A 287 -5.50 11.42 12.93
C PRO A 287 -6.47 12.60 12.86
N LYS A 288 -6.06 13.81 13.22
CA LYS A 288 -6.87 15.02 13.01
C LYS A 288 -7.05 15.31 11.51
N ALA A 289 -8.06 16.12 11.15
CA ALA A 289 -8.23 16.50 9.76
C ALA A 289 -7.11 17.47 9.34
N PRO A 290 -6.69 17.46 8.06
CA PRO A 290 -5.65 18.36 7.57
C PRO A 290 -6.00 19.85 7.76
N GLU A 291 -4.98 20.69 7.96
CA GLU A 291 -5.14 22.15 7.91
C GLU A 291 -5.71 22.61 6.56
N GLY A 292 -6.76 23.45 6.61
CA GLY A 292 -7.59 23.81 5.44
C GLY A 292 -8.91 23.02 5.33
N THR A 293 -9.22 22.21 6.35
CA THR A 293 -10.58 21.70 6.55
C THR A 293 -11.49 22.84 7.05
N PRO A 294 -12.70 22.98 6.50
CA PRO A 294 -13.64 24.04 6.90
C PRO A 294 -13.90 24.04 8.41
N ALA A 295 -14.06 25.22 9.00
CA ALA A 295 -14.36 25.38 10.42
C ALA A 295 -15.70 24.71 10.75
N GLY A 296 -15.69 23.71 11.64
CA GLY A 296 -16.85 22.87 11.96
C GLY A 296 -16.98 21.60 11.10
N GLY A 297 -16.18 21.48 10.04
CA GLY A 297 -16.13 20.34 9.13
C GLY A 297 -15.13 19.25 9.52
N GLY A 298 -14.83 18.37 8.58
CA GLY A 298 -13.93 17.24 8.80
C GLY A 298 -13.57 16.46 7.53
N LEU A 299 -12.67 15.50 7.68
CA LEU A 299 -12.28 14.58 6.63
C LEU A 299 -12.88 13.19 6.91
N LEU A 300 -13.72 12.71 6.02
CA LEU A 300 -14.14 11.31 5.99
C LEU A 300 -13.10 10.52 5.20
N VAL A 301 -12.53 9.50 5.84
CA VAL A 301 -11.61 8.55 5.21
C VAL A 301 -12.30 7.20 5.12
N VAL A 302 -12.35 6.64 3.91
CA VAL A 302 -12.94 5.34 3.59
C VAL A 302 -11.82 4.44 3.07
N ILE A 303 -11.49 3.39 3.83
CA ILE A 303 -10.51 2.38 3.44
C ILE A 303 -11.27 1.11 3.12
N VAL A 304 -11.16 0.64 1.87
CA VAL A 304 -11.72 -0.64 1.45
C VAL A 304 -10.59 -1.67 1.47
N HIS A 305 -10.58 -2.50 2.50
CA HIS A 305 -9.57 -3.55 2.69
C HIS A 305 -9.74 -4.66 1.67
N GLY A 306 -10.95 -5.22 1.59
CA GLY A 306 -11.24 -6.34 0.70
C GLY A 306 -12.70 -6.76 0.72
N ALA A 307 -13.01 -7.81 -0.02
CA ALA A 307 -14.28 -8.53 0.07
C ALA A 307 -14.00 -10.03 0.18
N GLU A 308 -14.97 -10.78 0.68
CA GLU A 308 -14.92 -12.23 0.89
C GLU A 308 -16.17 -12.84 0.26
N ASP A 309 -16.04 -14.02 -0.34
CA ASP A 309 -17.15 -14.79 -0.92
C ASP A 309 -17.98 -14.03 -1.97
N VAL A 310 -17.42 -13.04 -2.66
CA VAL A 310 -18.13 -12.30 -3.71
C VAL A 310 -18.14 -13.09 -5.01
N GLU A 311 -19.32 -13.30 -5.59
CA GLU A 311 -19.48 -14.16 -6.76
C GLU A 311 -20.53 -13.60 -7.72
N GLY A 312 -20.12 -13.42 -8.98
CA GLY A 312 -21.01 -13.05 -10.07
C GLY A 312 -21.61 -14.28 -10.75
N LYS A 313 -22.72 -14.11 -11.47
CA LYS A 313 -23.34 -15.19 -12.25
C LYS A 313 -22.47 -15.57 -13.45
N HIS A 314 -21.71 -14.62 -13.99
CA HIS A 314 -20.97 -14.82 -15.24
C HIS A 314 -19.46 -14.67 -15.07
N HIS A 315 -19.01 -13.75 -14.22
CA HIS A 315 -17.60 -13.52 -13.96
C HIS A 315 -17.34 -12.91 -12.58
N THR A 316 -16.15 -13.13 -12.05
CA THR A 316 -15.75 -12.59 -10.73
C THR A 316 -14.47 -11.79 -10.87
N ASN A 317 -14.58 -10.60 -11.49
CA ASN A 317 -13.52 -9.61 -11.61
C ASN A 317 -13.87 -8.36 -10.77
N PRO A 318 -13.81 -8.45 -9.43
CA PRO A 318 -14.41 -7.46 -8.56
C PRO A 318 -13.64 -6.13 -8.53
N CYS A 319 -14.40 -5.04 -8.39
CA CYS A 319 -13.96 -3.76 -7.86
C CYS A 319 -15.05 -3.17 -6.97
N ALA A 320 -14.67 -2.45 -5.92
CA ALA A 320 -15.59 -1.73 -5.08
C ALA A 320 -15.79 -0.31 -5.64
N ARG A 321 -17.03 0.20 -5.59
CA ARG A 321 -17.39 1.56 -5.97
C ARG A 321 -18.06 2.24 -4.78
N ILE A 322 -17.54 3.39 -4.42
CA ILE A 322 -17.96 4.18 -3.26
C ILE A 322 -18.71 5.40 -3.78
N PHE A 323 -19.89 5.62 -3.21
CA PHE A 323 -20.79 6.72 -3.54
C PHE A 323 -21.10 7.49 -2.27
N PHE A 324 -20.82 8.79 -2.30
CA PHE A 324 -21.04 9.65 -1.15
C PHE A 324 -21.25 11.09 -1.61
N ARG A 325 -22.38 11.72 -1.25
CA ARG A 325 -22.76 13.10 -1.64
C ARG A 325 -22.55 13.41 -3.14
N GLY A 326 -22.87 12.46 -4.02
CA GLY A 326 -22.71 12.60 -5.48
C GLY A 326 -21.32 12.23 -6.02
N ASP A 327 -20.29 12.21 -5.17
CA ASP A 327 -18.96 11.74 -5.55
C ASP A 327 -18.94 10.22 -5.78
N LYS A 328 -18.14 9.81 -6.76
CA LYS A 328 -17.95 8.40 -7.13
C LYS A 328 -16.47 8.06 -7.16
N LYS A 329 -16.04 7.17 -6.28
CA LYS A 329 -14.67 6.62 -6.23
C LYS A 329 -14.71 5.11 -6.43
N LYS A 330 -13.61 4.50 -6.87
CA LYS A 330 -13.57 3.05 -7.11
C LYS A 330 -12.19 2.46 -6.86
N THR A 331 -12.16 1.21 -6.45
CA THR A 331 -10.92 0.45 -6.30
C THR A 331 -10.38 -0.05 -7.65
N LYS A 332 -9.14 -0.54 -7.63
CA LYS A 332 -8.59 -1.30 -8.76
C LYS A 332 -9.37 -2.59 -8.95
N ARG A 333 -9.59 -3.00 -10.20
CA ARG A 333 -10.19 -4.29 -10.52
C ARG A 333 -9.18 -5.42 -10.28
N ILE A 334 -9.61 -6.46 -9.58
CA ILE A 334 -8.90 -7.73 -9.47
C ILE A 334 -9.60 -8.73 -10.39
N LYS A 335 -8.85 -9.57 -11.10
CA LYS A 335 -9.43 -10.54 -12.06
C LYS A 335 -9.59 -11.90 -11.39
N LYS A 336 -10.69 -12.59 -11.69
CA LYS A 336 -11.00 -13.98 -11.28
C LYS A 336 -10.73 -14.24 -9.79
N ASN A 337 -11.30 -13.42 -8.90
CA ASN A 337 -11.04 -13.52 -7.46
C ASN A 337 -12.33 -13.28 -6.67
N ARG A 338 -12.70 -14.24 -5.82
CA ARG A 338 -13.87 -14.18 -4.92
C ARG A 338 -13.57 -13.47 -3.60
N ASP A 339 -12.29 -13.34 -3.27
CA ASP A 339 -11.79 -12.78 -2.01
C ASP A 339 -10.78 -11.65 -2.29
N PRO A 340 -11.18 -10.59 -3.03
CA PRO A 340 -10.27 -9.53 -3.44
C PRO A 340 -9.74 -8.73 -2.24
N ARG A 341 -8.44 -8.47 -2.22
CA ARG A 341 -7.79 -7.52 -1.29
C ARG A 341 -7.34 -6.28 -2.05
N TRP A 342 -7.91 -5.12 -1.71
CA TRP A 342 -7.60 -3.85 -2.37
C TRP A 342 -6.68 -2.96 -1.54
N GLU A 343 -6.89 -2.87 -0.22
CA GLU A 343 -6.16 -1.97 0.68
C GLU A 343 -6.10 -0.52 0.16
N GLN A 344 -7.25 0.02 -0.29
CA GLN A 344 -7.32 1.35 -0.91
C GLN A 344 -8.06 2.36 -0.05
N GLU A 345 -7.41 3.50 0.17
CA GLU A 345 -7.93 4.63 0.91
C GLU A 345 -8.52 5.70 -0.02
N PHE A 346 -9.66 6.25 0.40
CA PHE A 346 -10.38 7.32 -0.27
C PHE A 346 -10.76 8.40 0.74
N GLN A 347 -10.57 9.66 0.37
CA GLN A 347 -10.80 10.79 1.27
C GLN A 347 -11.89 11.70 0.73
N PHE A 348 -12.76 12.20 1.60
CA PHE A 348 -13.84 13.15 1.29
C PHE A 348 -13.78 14.30 2.29
N LEU A 349 -13.54 15.50 1.80
CA LEU A 349 -13.50 16.72 2.61
C LEU A 349 -14.92 17.26 2.76
N LEU A 350 -15.34 17.56 3.98
CA LEU A 350 -16.70 18.00 4.28
C LEU A 350 -16.69 19.30 5.10
N ASP A 351 -17.65 20.17 4.79
CA ASP A 351 -17.87 21.42 5.49
C ASP A 351 -18.52 21.22 6.88
N GLU A 352 -19.15 20.07 7.11
CA GLU A 352 -19.82 19.71 8.35
C GLU A 352 -19.74 18.19 8.63
N PRO A 353 -19.96 17.72 9.87
CA PRO A 353 -19.94 16.30 10.18
C PRO A 353 -21.15 15.56 9.58
N PRO A 354 -20.95 14.45 8.86
CA PRO A 354 -21.99 13.76 8.10
C PRO A 354 -22.91 12.88 8.98
N LYS A 355 -23.42 13.42 10.09
CA LYS A 355 -24.17 12.65 11.11
C LYS A 355 -25.45 12.00 10.59
N LYS A 356 -26.03 12.52 9.51
CA LYS A 356 -27.28 12.03 8.90
C LYS A 356 -27.05 11.32 7.57
N ASP A 357 -25.81 11.29 7.09
CA ASP A 357 -25.50 10.72 5.79
C ASP A 357 -25.15 9.23 5.88
N LYS A 358 -25.25 8.58 4.72
CA LYS A 358 -24.76 7.21 4.51
C LYS A 358 -23.72 7.21 3.41
N VAL A 359 -22.73 6.33 3.54
CA VAL A 359 -21.84 5.97 2.43
C VAL A 359 -22.35 4.68 1.79
N HIS A 360 -22.58 4.72 0.48
CA HIS A 360 -23.00 3.54 -0.29
C HIS A 360 -21.77 2.92 -0.95
N ILE A 361 -21.54 1.63 -0.72
CA ILE A 361 -20.43 0.89 -1.31
C ILE A 361 -20.98 -0.35 -2.00
N GLU A 362 -20.83 -0.43 -3.32
CA GLU A 362 -21.17 -1.63 -4.09
C GLU A 362 -19.89 -2.35 -4.53
N VAL A 363 -19.93 -3.68 -4.53
CA VAL A 363 -18.93 -4.51 -5.20
C VAL A 363 -19.50 -4.91 -6.55
N VAL A 364 -18.78 -4.61 -7.62
CA VAL A 364 -19.20 -4.94 -8.98
C VAL A 364 -18.13 -5.74 -9.69
N SER A 365 -18.57 -6.68 -10.51
CA SER A 365 -17.72 -7.43 -11.39
C SER A 365 -17.72 -6.74 -12.76
N THR A 366 -16.54 -6.49 -13.34
CA THR A 366 -16.45 -5.86 -14.67
C THR A 366 -15.55 -6.67 -15.61
N SER A 367 -16.02 -6.92 -16.83
CA SER A 367 -15.25 -7.59 -17.89
C SER A 367 -14.92 -6.61 -19.01
N SER A 368 -13.75 -6.80 -19.63
CA SER A 368 -13.30 -6.02 -20.80
C SER A 368 -13.27 -6.87 -22.08
N LYS A 369 -13.83 -8.09 -22.05
CA LYS A 369 -13.93 -8.92 -23.26
C LYS A 369 -15.07 -8.39 -24.14
N ILE A 370 -14.74 -8.09 -25.39
CA ILE A 370 -15.67 -7.66 -26.43
C ILE A 370 -16.63 -8.83 -26.72
N GLY A 371 -17.95 -8.57 -26.74
CA GLY A 371 -18.99 -9.56 -27.09
C GLY A 371 -19.69 -10.30 -25.93
N LEU A 372 -19.46 -9.93 -24.67
CA LEU A 372 -20.22 -10.48 -23.54
C LEU A 372 -21.58 -9.77 -23.38
N LEU A 373 -22.65 -10.56 -23.23
CA LEU A 373 -24.01 -10.09 -22.89
C LEU A 373 -24.08 -9.35 -21.54
N HIS A 374 -23.18 -9.67 -20.60
CA HIS A 374 -23.13 -9.09 -19.26
C HIS A 374 -21.72 -8.51 -19.01
N PRO A 375 -21.44 -7.26 -19.45
CA PRO A 375 -20.14 -6.63 -19.26
C PRO A 375 -19.90 -6.16 -17.82
N LYS A 376 -20.97 -6.02 -17.05
CA LYS A 376 -20.95 -5.61 -15.65
C LYS A 376 -22.08 -6.31 -14.89
N GLU A 377 -21.79 -6.78 -13.69
CA GLU A 377 -22.78 -7.34 -12.76
C GLU A 377 -22.49 -6.86 -11.33
N CYS A 378 -23.55 -6.70 -10.53
CA CYS A 378 -23.44 -6.39 -9.11
C CYS A 378 -23.16 -7.66 -8.32
N LEU A 379 -22.19 -7.62 -7.41
CA LEU A 379 -21.85 -8.71 -6.49
C LEU A 379 -22.42 -8.47 -5.08
N GLY A 380 -23.11 -7.35 -4.90
CA GLY A 380 -23.76 -6.89 -3.69
C GLY A 380 -23.29 -5.50 -3.25
N TYR A 381 -23.96 -4.93 -2.26
CA TYR A 381 -23.67 -3.58 -1.76
C TYR A 381 -23.91 -3.45 -0.25
N VAL A 382 -23.45 -2.36 0.34
CA VAL A 382 -23.75 -1.98 1.72
C VAL A 382 -23.98 -0.47 1.80
N ASP A 383 -24.94 -0.07 2.64
CA ASP A 383 -25.14 1.32 3.06
C ASP A 383 -24.72 1.47 4.52
N ILE A 384 -23.67 2.24 4.78
CA ILE A 384 -23.12 2.42 6.12
C ILE A 384 -23.48 3.80 6.65
N SER A 385 -24.14 3.86 7.80
CA SER A 385 -24.44 5.13 8.49
C SER A 385 -23.16 5.79 8.98
N LEU A 386 -23.01 7.08 8.73
CA LEU A 386 -21.86 7.85 9.21
C LEU A 386 -22.07 8.48 10.59
N SER A 387 -23.28 8.36 11.17
CA SER A 387 -23.57 8.80 12.54
C SER A 387 -22.55 8.25 13.55
N ASP A 388 -22.30 6.95 13.44
CA ASP A 388 -21.50 6.20 14.41
C ASP A 388 -20.01 6.42 14.15
N VAL A 389 -19.62 6.66 12.89
CA VAL A 389 -18.25 7.03 12.53
C VAL A 389 -17.92 8.41 13.10
N VAL A 390 -18.86 9.35 13.06
CA VAL A 390 -18.67 10.70 13.64
C VAL A 390 -18.57 10.63 15.16
N ALA A 391 -19.39 9.79 15.81
CA ALA A 391 -19.40 9.59 17.26
C ALA A 391 -18.12 8.86 17.75
N ASN A 392 -17.80 7.73 17.12
CA ASN A 392 -16.71 6.84 17.52
C ASN A 392 -15.36 7.21 16.91
N LYS A 393 -15.33 8.22 16.02
CA LYS A 393 -14.18 8.64 15.19
C LYS A 393 -13.67 7.61 14.19
N ARG A 394 -13.83 6.31 14.46
CA ARG A 394 -13.41 5.22 13.59
C ARG A 394 -14.32 4.01 13.76
N ILE A 395 -14.59 3.35 12.65
CA ILE A 395 -15.24 2.04 12.58
C ILE A 395 -14.41 1.18 11.64
N ASN A 396 -14.16 -0.07 12.00
CA ASN A 396 -13.44 -1.02 11.17
C ASN A 396 -14.16 -2.37 11.24
N GLU A 397 -14.98 -2.67 10.23
CA GLU A 397 -15.94 -3.77 10.29
C GLU A 397 -16.05 -4.52 8.97
N LYS A 398 -16.48 -5.78 9.07
CA LYS A 398 -16.90 -6.61 7.94
C LYS A 398 -18.42 -6.54 7.83
N PHE A 399 -18.91 -5.98 6.73
CA PHE A 399 -20.32 -5.86 6.43
C PHE A 399 -20.77 -6.97 5.50
N HIS A 400 -21.93 -7.57 5.77
CA HIS A 400 -22.60 -8.42 4.78
C HIS A 400 -23.10 -7.58 3.62
N LEU A 401 -22.82 -8.03 2.40
CA LEU A 401 -23.30 -7.39 1.20
C LEU A 401 -24.76 -7.78 0.95
N ILE A 402 -25.62 -6.77 0.89
CA ILE A 402 -26.99 -6.87 0.40
C ILE A 402 -26.94 -7.30 -1.07
N ASP A 403 -27.91 -8.11 -1.51
CA ASP A 403 -27.96 -8.74 -2.83
C ASP A 403 -26.75 -9.65 -3.15
N SER A 404 -26.06 -10.12 -2.11
CA SER A 404 -25.06 -11.17 -2.19
C SER A 404 -25.52 -12.40 -1.42
N LYS A 405 -25.16 -13.61 -1.88
CA LYS A 405 -25.49 -14.85 -1.16
C LYS A 405 -24.71 -14.94 0.16
N ASN A 406 -23.39 -14.88 0.06
CA ASN A 406 -22.46 -15.00 1.20
C ASN A 406 -21.46 -13.84 1.27
N GLY A 407 -21.53 -12.90 0.31
CA GLY A 407 -20.51 -11.88 0.15
C GLY A 407 -20.42 -10.95 1.35
N ARG A 408 -19.18 -10.65 1.76
CA ARG A 408 -18.87 -9.66 2.80
C ARG A 408 -17.86 -8.66 2.27
N ILE A 409 -17.90 -7.43 2.77
CA ILE A 409 -16.91 -6.40 2.47
C ILE A 409 -16.29 -5.88 3.77
N HIS A 410 -14.98 -5.77 3.80
CA HIS A 410 -14.23 -5.23 4.93
C HIS A 410 -13.92 -3.75 4.65
N VAL A 411 -14.53 -2.87 5.44
CA VAL A 411 -14.42 -1.42 5.29
C VAL A 411 -14.03 -0.79 6.61
N GLU A 412 -13.04 0.08 6.56
CA GLU A 412 -12.68 0.97 7.66
C GLU A 412 -13.08 2.41 7.30
N LEU A 413 -13.80 3.06 8.20
CA LEU A 413 -14.26 4.44 8.10
C LEU A 413 -13.63 5.25 9.23
N GLN A 414 -13.12 6.44 8.93
CA GLN A 414 -12.58 7.36 9.93
C GLN A 414 -13.18 8.76 9.73
N TRP A 415 -13.60 9.38 10.82
CA TRP A 415 -13.99 10.78 10.87
C TRP A 415 -12.92 11.59 11.60
N ARG A 416 -12.24 12.45 10.84
CA ARG A 416 -11.21 13.35 11.35
C ARG A 416 -11.79 14.75 11.46
N THR A 417 -11.71 15.39 12.63
CA THR A 417 -12.23 16.76 12.84
C THR A 417 -11.17 17.82 12.54
N SER A 418 -11.63 19.00 12.10
CA SER A 418 -10.84 20.16 11.63
C SER A 418 -10.04 20.93 12.69
N SER A 419 -9.75 20.32 13.84
CA SER A 419 -9.40 20.93 15.15
C SER A 419 -10.62 21.13 16.03
#